data_AF-A0AAV3XZW4-F1
#
_entry.id   AF-A0AAV3XZW4-F1
#
_cell.length_a   1.000
_cell.length_b   1.000
_cell.length_c   1.000
_cell.angle_alpha   90.00
_cell.angle_beta   90.00
_cell.angle_gamma   90.00
#
_symmetry.space_group_name_H-M   'P 1'
#
loop_
_entity.id
_entity.type
_entity.pdbx_description
1 polymer ?
#
loop_
_entity_poly.entity_id
_entity_poly.type
_entity_poly.pdbx_seq_one_letter_code
_entity_poly.pdbx_strand_id
1 'polypeptide(L)'
;MRREPENHLKQMLNLEVPGRRPRGRPKGRWRDGITRDMKQLHIEAEDAEDRSFWRKRTQAADLNLGTGASSLFHATELIKPK
;
A
#
# COMPACT_ATOMS: atom_id res chain seq x y z
N MET A 1 -30.17 23.43 5.07
CA MET A 1 -29.39 24.47 5.77
C MET A 1 -27.91 24.09 5.75
N ARG A 2 -27.04 24.95 5.23
CA ARG A 2 -25.59 24.71 5.23
C ARG A 2 -25.06 25.10 6.62
N ARG A 3 -24.23 24.26 7.25
CA ARG A 3 -23.64 24.58 8.56
C ARG A 3 -22.60 25.69 8.42
N GLU A 4 -22.41 26.51 9.44
CA GLU A 4 -21.40 27.58 9.48
C GLU A 4 -19.96 27.04 9.54
N PRO A 5 -18.94 27.78 9.07
CA PRO A 5 -17.55 27.36 9.10
C PRO A 5 -17.00 27.19 10.53
N GLU A 6 -17.43 27.98 11.52
CA GLU A 6 -17.03 27.84 12.93
C GLU A 6 -17.70 26.67 13.65
N ASN A 7 -18.54 25.89 12.97
CA ASN A 7 -19.15 24.72 13.58
C ASN A 7 -18.06 23.70 13.99
N HIS A 8 -18.06 23.30 15.26
CA HIS A 8 -17.07 22.36 15.82
C HIS A 8 -16.88 21.09 14.97
N LEU A 9 -17.93 20.54 14.35
CA LEU A 9 -17.81 19.36 13.50
C LEU A 9 -16.99 19.62 12.23
N LYS A 10 -17.07 20.83 11.66
CA LYS A 10 -16.25 21.20 10.50
C LYS A 10 -14.79 21.43 10.90
N GLN A 11 -14.55 22.03 12.06
CA GLN A 11 -13.20 22.20 12.59
C GLN A 11 -12.54 20.84 12.83
N MET A 12 -13.23 19.91 13.50
CA MET A 12 -12.75 18.53 13.70
C MET A 12 -12.53 17.79 12.37
N LEU A 13 -13.38 18.02 11.37
CA LEU A 13 -13.23 17.41 10.05
C LEU A 13 -12.07 17.99 9.23
N ASN A 14 -11.65 19.23 9.49
CA ASN A 14 -10.54 19.87 8.77
C ASN A 14 -9.22 19.78 9.51
N LEU A 15 -9.23 19.32 10.77
CA LEU A 15 -8.04 19.08 11.55
C LEU A 15 -7.11 18.08 10.84
N GLU A 16 -5.87 18.51 10.60
CA GLU A 16 -4.81 17.63 10.09
C GLU A 16 -4.19 16.88 11.25
N VAL A 17 -4.36 15.56 11.24
CA VAL A 17 -3.81 14.64 12.25
C VAL A 17 -2.86 13.68 11.52
N PRO A 18 -1.64 13.44 12.04
CA PRO A 18 -0.74 12.45 11.43
C PRO A 18 -1.42 11.09 11.35
N GLY A 19 -1.30 10.42 10.20
CA GLY A 19 -1.97 9.14 9.94
C GLY A 19 -3.45 9.23 9.55
N ARG A 20 -4.00 10.44 9.39
CA ARG A 20 -5.37 10.62 8.89
C ARG A 20 -5.50 10.06 7.47
N ARG A 21 -6.47 9.16 7.28
CA ARG A 21 -6.79 8.65 5.94
C ARG A 21 -7.30 9.79 5.02
N PRO A 22 -6.88 9.81 3.75
CA PRO A 22 -7.39 10.79 2.81
C PRO A 22 -8.90 10.64 2.63
N ARG A 23 -9.59 11.77 2.48
CA ARG A 23 -11.03 11.77 2.23
C ARG A 23 -11.31 11.39 0.78
N GLY A 24 -12.41 10.68 0.56
CA GLY A 24 -12.92 10.35 -0.77
C GLY A 24 -12.53 8.96 -1.23
N ARG A 25 -12.72 8.72 -2.53
CA ARG A 25 -12.45 7.42 -3.15
C ARG A 25 -10.93 7.14 -3.11
N PRO A 26 -10.51 5.92 -2.73
CA PRO A 26 -9.13 5.48 -2.91
C PRO A 26 -8.67 5.73 -4.33
N LYS A 27 -7.52 6.41 -4.50
CA LYS A 27 -7.05 6.83 -5.82
C LYS A 27 -6.59 5.66 -6.70
N GLY A 28 -6.11 4.58 -6.09
CA GLY A 28 -5.60 3.40 -6.80
C GLY A 28 -6.69 2.38 -7.12
N ARG A 29 -6.63 1.80 -8.32
CA ARG A 29 -7.39 0.60 -8.67
C ARG A 29 -6.61 -0.63 -8.21
N TRP A 30 -7.32 -1.71 -7.90
CA TRP A 30 -6.67 -2.99 -7.60
C TRP A 30 -5.70 -3.42 -8.72
N ARG A 31 -6.09 -3.21 -9.98
CA ARG A 31 -5.23 -3.48 -11.15
C ARG A 31 -3.91 -2.70 -11.13
N ASP A 32 -3.93 -1.44 -10.70
CA ASP A 32 -2.71 -0.62 -10.62
C ASP A 32 -1.74 -1.19 -9.57
N GLY A 33 -2.28 -1.79 -8.50
CA GLY A 33 -1.51 -2.56 -7.52
C GLY A 33 -0.83 -3.76 -8.16
N ILE A 34 -1.60 -4.59 -8.89
CA ILE A 34 -1.07 -5.76 -9.60
C ILE A 34 0.03 -5.37 -10.60
N THR A 35 -0.18 -4.33 -11.41
CA THR A 35 0.84 -3.88 -12.38
C THR A 35 2.13 -3.43 -11.70
N ARG A 36 2.02 -2.72 -10.56
CA ARG A 36 3.20 -2.32 -9.79
C ARG A 36 3.92 -3.53 -9.19
N ASP A 37 3.19 -4.49 -8.67
CA ASP A 37 3.76 -5.68 -8.06
C ASP A 37 4.42 -6.58 -9.12
N MET A 38 3.81 -6.76 -10.29
CA MET A 38 4.43 -7.46 -11.44
C MET A 38 5.74 -6.80 -11.86
N LYS A 39 5.77 -5.46 -11.96
CA LYS A 39 6.99 -4.70 -12.27
C LYS A 39 8.07 -4.85 -11.20
N GLN A 40 7.69 -4.81 -9.92
CA GLN A 40 8.62 -4.99 -8.80
C GLN A 40 9.19 -6.41 -8.74
N LEU A 41 8.39 -7.40 -9.15
CA LEU A 41 8.77 -8.80 -9.13
C LEU A 41 9.41 -9.28 -10.45
N HIS A 42 9.47 -8.41 -11.47
CA HIS A 42 9.95 -8.74 -12.82
C HIS A 42 9.25 -9.98 -13.39
N ILE A 43 7.92 -9.97 -13.32
CA ILE A 43 7.05 -11.04 -13.79
C ILE A 43 6.22 -10.51 -14.96
N GLU A 44 6.14 -11.29 -16.03
CA GLU A 44 5.28 -11.00 -17.18
C GLU A 44 4.02 -11.87 -17.17
N ALA A 45 3.08 -11.60 -18.07
CA ALA A 45 1.80 -12.33 -18.12
C ALA A 45 1.98 -13.80 -18.54
N GLU A 46 2.99 -14.07 -19.36
CA GLU A 46 3.38 -15.39 -19.88
C GLU A 46 3.88 -16.31 -18.75
N ASP A 47 4.51 -15.74 -17.73
CA ASP A 47 5.00 -16.49 -16.56
C ASP A 47 3.86 -17.08 -15.71
N ALA A 48 2.63 -16.60 -15.89
CA ALA A 48 1.45 -17.13 -15.19
C ALA A 48 1.09 -18.55 -15.65
N GLU A 49 1.59 -18.99 -16.81
CA GLU A 49 1.39 -20.36 -17.31
C GLU A 49 2.18 -21.39 -16.48
N ASP A 50 3.38 -21.03 -16.00
CA ASP A 50 4.13 -21.87 -15.07
C ASP A 50 3.63 -21.67 -13.64
N ARG A 51 2.68 -22.52 -13.25
CA ARG A 51 2.11 -22.56 -11.89
C ARG A 51 3.16 -22.67 -10.79
N SER A 52 4.28 -23.37 -11.02
CA SER A 52 5.31 -23.59 -10.01
C SER A 52 6.17 -22.34 -9.80
N PHE A 53 6.52 -21.66 -10.89
CA PHE A 53 7.18 -20.36 -10.87
C PHE A 53 6.28 -19.31 -10.23
N TRP A 54 5.02 -19.25 -10.66
CA TRP A 54 4.03 -18.31 -10.15
C TRP A 54 3.85 -18.42 -8.64
N ARG A 55 3.66 -19.65 -8.13
CA ARG A 55 3.48 -19.91 -6.69
C ARG A 55 4.68 -19.46 -5.86
N LYS A 56 5.91 -19.72 -6.32
CA LYS A 56 7.13 -19.30 -5.61
C LYS A 56 7.22 -17.78 -5.52
N ARG A 57 6.83 -17.08 -6.59
CA ARG A 57 6.97 -15.63 -6.69
C ARG A 57 5.87 -14.87 -5.92
N THR A 58 4.66 -15.43 -5.85
CA THR A 58 3.55 -14.85 -5.09
C THR A 58 3.55 -15.21 -3.60
N GLN A 59 4.35 -16.19 -3.16
CA GLN A 59 4.41 -16.63 -1.75
C GLN A 59 4.72 -15.50 -0.75
N ALA A 60 5.36 -14.42 -1.18
CA ALA A 60 5.60 -13.23 -0.35
C ALA A 60 4.29 -12.51 0.06
N ALA A 61 3.21 -12.65 -0.72
CA ALA A 61 1.90 -12.09 -0.38
C ALA A 61 1.13 -12.95 0.65
N ASP A 62 1.47 -14.24 0.77
CA ASP A 62 0.88 -15.19 1.70
C ASP A 62 1.53 -15.15 3.10
N LEU A 63 2.39 -14.14 3.37
CA LEU A 63 2.98 -13.91 4.69
C LEU A 63 1.94 -13.38 5.70
N ASN A 64 0.88 -14.15 5.92
CA ASN A 64 0.31 -14.36 7.25
C ASN A 64 1.26 -15.27 8.02
N LEU A 65 2.41 -14.76 8.44
CA LEU A 65 3.29 -15.50 9.33
C LEU A 65 3.51 -14.68 10.60
N GLY A 66 2.71 -15.02 11.61
CA GLY A 66 3.18 -14.94 12.99
C GLY A 66 4.35 -15.91 13.14
N THR A 67 5.53 -15.54 12.67
CA THR A 67 6.82 -16.11 13.05
C THR A 67 7.89 -15.10 12.62
N GLY A 68 8.62 -14.59 13.61
CA GLY A 68 9.55 -13.50 13.45
C GLY A 68 10.75 -13.83 12.55
N ALA A 69 11.24 -12.74 11.93
CA ALA A 69 12.58 -12.54 11.39
C ALA A 69 13.02 -13.45 10.24
N SER A 70 13.34 -12.84 9.10
CA SER A 70 14.72 -12.42 8.81
C SER A 70 14.84 -12.08 7.31
N SER A 71 15.72 -11.12 6.99
CA SER A 71 16.03 -10.60 5.65
C SER A 71 15.02 -9.57 5.11
N LEU A 72 15.00 -8.36 5.66
CA LEU A 72 15.80 -7.24 5.13
C LEU A 72 15.67 -7.07 3.61
N PHE A 73 14.49 -6.63 3.17
CA PHE A 73 14.42 -5.83 1.94
C PHE A 73 15.24 -4.56 2.16
N HIS A 74 16.45 -4.55 1.58
CA HIS A 74 17.25 -3.35 1.37
C HIS A 74 16.40 -2.24 0.72
N ALA A 75 15.87 -1.29 1.50
CA ALA A 75 15.47 0.05 1.06
C ALA A 75 14.88 0.88 2.21
N THR A 76 15.67 1.17 3.23
CA THR A 76 15.42 2.32 4.12
C THR A 76 16.71 3.10 4.34
N GLU A 77 17.41 3.42 3.26
CA GLU A 77 18.37 4.51 3.25
C GLU A 77 17.84 5.55 2.28
N LEU A 78 16.93 6.41 2.77
CA LEU A 78 16.68 7.78 2.32
C LEU A 78 15.42 8.29 3.03
N ILE A 79 15.52 8.55 4.34
CA ILE A 79 14.86 9.66 5.05
C ILE A 79 15.65 9.81 6.36
N LYS A 80 16.61 10.74 6.37
CA LYS A 80 17.03 11.42 7.60
C LYS A 80 16.57 12.88 7.46
N PRO A 81 15.69 13.41 8.33
CA PRO A 81 15.36 14.83 8.30
C PRO A 81 16.55 15.65 8.80
N LYS A 82 16.73 16.84 8.22
CA LYS A 82 17.56 17.93 8.74
C LYS A 82 16.69 18.87 9.56
#